data_AF-A0A382U0A0-F1
#
_entry.id   AF-A0A382U0A0-F1
#
_cell.length_a   1.000
_cell.length_b   1.000
_cell.length_c   1.000
_cell.angle_alpha   90.00
_cell.angle_beta   90.00
_cell.angle_gamma   90.00
#
_symmetry.space_group_name_H-M   'P 1'
#
loop_
_entity.id
_entity.type
_entity.pdbx_description
1 polymer ?
#
loop_
_entity_poly.entity_id
_entity_poly.type
_entity_poly.pdbx_seq_one_letter_code
_entity_poly.pdbx_strand_id
1 'polypeptide(L)'
;MIPTQDRKPNILFILTDQQRRDSMRAYGNKWIKTPNLDKLANKSFVFENTYVTQPVCTPARASIMTGLYPYATGLQRNNIPLSRDIPTIGDMISDEYYNAHMGKWHLGDDMTAQHGFDKWEAVEDFQRVRTTRKEYRYQEAPYNQWLRDHDV
;
A
#
# COMPACT_ATOMS: atom_id res chain seq x y z
N MET A 1 -24.87 -16.18 -13.10
CA MET A 1 -25.56 -14.94 -12.70
C MET A 1 -24.88 -14.46 -11.44
N ILE A 2 -24.16 -13.33 -11.48
CA ILE A 2 -23.52 -12.77 -10.28
C ILE A 2 -24.63 -12.11 -9.45
N PRO A 3 -24.80 -12.44 -8.16
CA PRO A 3 -25.82 -11.81 -7.34
C PRO A 3 -25.59 -10.30 -7.30
N THR A 4 -26.60 -9.51 -7.67
CA THR A 4 -26.59 -8.08 -7.44
C THR A 4 -26.71 -7.87 -5.93
N GLN A 5 -25.59 -7.58 -5.28
CA GLN A 5 -25.60 -7.11 -3.90
C GLN A 5 -26.19 -5.70 -3.91
N ASP A 6 -27.35 -5.51 -3.27
CA ASP A 6 -27.97 -4.18 -3.06
C ASP A 6 -27.11 -3.24 -2.18
N ARG A 7 -25.96 -3.73 -1.70
CA ARG A 7 -24.97 -2.97 -0.93
C ARG A 7 -23.65 -2.92 -1.70
N LYS A 8 -23.06 -1.73 -1.76
CA LYS A 8 -21.70 -1.52 -2.26
C LYS A 8 -20.72 -2.43 -1.50
N PRO A 9 -19.82 -3.16 -2.18
CA PRO A 9 -18.89 -4.07 -1.53
C PRO A 9 -17.80 -3.30 -0.79
N ASN A 10 -17.39 -3.79 0.39
CA ASN A 10 -16.16 -3.35 1.04
C ASN A 10 -14.94 -3.80 0.23
N ILE A 11 -13.93 -2.94 0.13
CA ILE A 11 -12.69 -3.21 -0.60
C ILE A 11 -11.55 -3.32 0.41
N LEU A 12 -10.83 -4.43 0.41
CA LEU A 12 -9.63 -4.63 1.22
C LEU A 12 -8.44 -4.95 0.30
N PHE A 13 -7.46 -4.05 0.29
CA PHE A 13 -6.21 -4.24 -0.47
C PHE A 13 -5.07 -4.63 0.45
N ILE A 14 -4.58 -5.87 0.31
CA ILE A 14 -3.47 -6.40 1.10
C ILE A 14 -2.20 -6.35 0.24
N LEU A 15 -1.23 -5.54 0.66
CA LEU A 15 0.05 -5.39 -0.04
C LEU A 15 1.23 -5.77 0.86
N THR A 16 1.91 -6.85 0.51
CA THR A 16 3.17 -7.27 1.14
C THR A 16 4.37 -6.54 0.53
N ASP A 17 5.49 -6.51 1.25
CA ASP A 17 6.76 -5.98 0.73
C ASP A 17 7.73 -7.09 0.34
N GLN A 18 8.39 -6.96 -0.82
CA GLN A 18 9.35 -7.92 -1.39
C GLN A 18 8.89 -9.39 -1.43
N GLN A 19 7.59 -9.65 -1.58
CA GLN A 19 7.10 -11.03 -1.70
C GLN A 19 7.51 -11.64 -3.06
N ARG A 20 8.19 -12.78 -3.01
CA ARG A 20 8.52 -13.56 -4.21
C ARG A 20 7.31 -14.39 -4.66
N ARG A 21 7.10 -14.50 -5.97
CA ARG A 21 6.02 -15.32 -6.57
C ARG A 21 6.03 -16.75 -6.05
N ASP A 22 7.21 -17.35 -5.98
CA ASP A 22 7.42 -18.73 -5.57
C ASP A 22 7.29 -18.94 -4.06
N SER A 23 6.82 -17.96 -3.26
CA SER A 23 6.57 -18.15 -1.83
C SER A 23 5.19 -18.73 -1.49
N MET A 24 4.28 -18.81 -2.46
CA MET A 24 2.89 -19.26 -2.25
C MET A 24 2.59 -20.58 -2.92
N ARG A 25 1.72 -21.38 -2.29
CA ARG A 25 1.23 -22.65 -2.85
C ARG A 25 0.49 -22.46 -4.18
N ALA A 26 -0.25 -21.35 -4.32
CA ALA A 26 -0.93 -20.99 -5.56
C ALA A 26 0.00 -20.88 -6.78
N TYR A 27 1.30 -20.66 -6.55
CA TYR A 27 2.33 -20.60 -7.59
C TYR A 27 3.30 -21.80 -7.55
N GLY A 28 2.90 -22.91 -6.91
CA GLY A 28 3.64 -24.17 -6.91
C GLY A 28 4.57 -24.41 -5.71
N ASN A 29 4.61 -23.51 -4.72
CA ASN A 29 5.43 -23.73 -3.51
C ASN A 29 4.90 -24.92 -2.69
N LYS A 30 5.79 -25.82 -2.27
CA LYS A 30 5.47 -26.99 -1.42
C LYS A 30 6.17 -26.95 -0.05
N TRP A 31 6.99 -25.96 0.23
CA TRP A 31 7.88 -25.89 1.40
C TRP A 31 7.38 -24.91 2.46
N ILE A 32 6.94 -23.72 2.04
CA ILE A 32 6.42 -22.66 2.90
C ILE A 32 4.94 -22.90 3.13
N LYS A 33 4.51 -22.85 4.40
CA LYS A 33 3.10 -23.03 4.79
C LYS A 33 2.42 -21.67 4.90
N THR A 34 1.51 -21.35 3.99
CA THR A 34 0.74 -20.08 3.98
C THR A 34 -0.76 -20.33 4.08
N PRO A 35 -1.28 -21.00 5.14
CA PRO A 35 -2.64 -21.54 5.14
C PRO A 35 -3.75 -20.50 4.94
N ASN A 36 -3.56 -19.25 5.37
CA ASN A 36 -4.54 -18.18 5.17
C ASN A 36 -4.53 -17.64 3.74
N LEU A 37 -3.34 -17.45 3.14
CA LEU A 37 -3.22 -17.03 1.75
C LEU A 37 -3.65 -18.14 0.79
N ASP A 38 -3.41 -19.41 1.14
CA ASP A 38 -3.85 -20.56 0.34
C ASP A 38 -5.40 -20.64 0.32
N LYS A 39 -6.05 -20.44 1.48
CA LYS A 39 -7.51 -20.36 1.58
C LYS A 39 -8.08 -19.20 0.76
N LEU A 40 -7.41 -18.04 0.77
CA LEU A 40 -7.80 -16.88 -0.03
C LEU A 40 -7.67 -17.20 -1.52
N ALA A 41 -6.53 -17.74 -1.96
CA ALA A 41 -6.29 -18.10 -3.35
C ALA A 41 -7.32 -19.09 -3.90
N ASN A 42 -7.72 -20.10 -3.12
CA ASN A 42 -8.75 -21.08 -3.51
C ASN A 42 -10.15 -20.48 -3.75
N LYS A 43 -10.40 -19.26 -3.26
CA LYS A 43 -11.69 -18.55 -3.41
C LYS A 43 -11.59 -17.34 -4.35
N SER A 44 -10.44 -17.15 -4.98
CA SER A 44 -10.12 -15.95 -5.75
C SER A 44 -9.78 -16.30 -7.19
N PHE A 45 -9.85 -15.29 -8.05
CA PHE A 45 -9.17 -15.35 -9.33
C PHE A 45 -7.66 -15.13 -9.11
N VAL A 46 -6.83 -16.06 -9.57
CA VAL A 46 -5.37 -15.99 -9.42
C VAL A 46 -4.74 -15.68 -10.76
N PHE A 47 -4.03 -14.56 -10.85
CA PHE A 47 -3.29 -14.18 -12.04
C PHE A 47 -1.98 -14.98 -12.11
N GLU A 48 -1.81 -15.77 -13.16
CA GLU A 48 -0.61 -16.61 -13.32
C GLU A 48 0.67 -15.80 -13.55
N ASN A 49 0.52 -14.66 -14.25
CA ASN A 49 1.56 -13.75 -14.70
C ASN A 49 1.20 -12.31 -14.33
N THR A 50 1.71 -11.82 -13.20
CA THR A 50 1.57 -10.43 -12.75
C THR A 50 2.96 -9.86 -12.48
N TYR A 51 3.25 -8.68 -13.02
CA TYR A 51 4.57 -8.05 -12.93
C TYR A 51 4.45 -6.64 -12.37
N VAL A 52 5.44 -6.25 -11.57
CA VAL A 52 5.62 -4.86 -11.16
C VAL A 52 6.19 -4.05 -12.32
N THR A 53 5.80 -2.78 -12.41
CA THR A 53 6.32 -1.85 -13.43
C THR A 53 7.81 -1.57 -13.26
N GLN A 54 8.32 -1.64 -12.02
CA GLN A 54 9.73 -1.55 -11.69
C GLN A 54 10.00 -2.27 -10.35
N PRO A 55 11.05 -3.10 -10.23
CA PRO A 55 11.32 -3.92 -9.03
C PRO A 55 11.99 -3.13 -7.90
N VAL A 56 11.43 -1.98 -7.52
CA VAL A 56 11.92 -1.07 -6.47
C VAL A 56 10.72 -0.48 -5.71
N CYS A 57 10.84 -0.25 -4.39
CA CYS A 57 9.71 0.08 -3.49
C CYS A 57 8.87 1.29 -3.93
N THR A 58 9.45 2.51 -3.93
CA THR A 58 8.75 3.75 -4.31
C THR A 58 8.16 3.67 -5.72
N PRO A 59 8.91 3.26 -6.77
CA PRO A 59 8.38 3.13 -8.13
C PRO A 59 7.18 2.17 -8.24
N ALA A 60 7.28 0.98 -7.63
CA ALA A 60 6.20 -0.01 -7.66
C ALA A 60 4.96 0.49 -6.94
N ARG A 61 5.12 1.08 -5.74
CA ARG A 61 4.02 1.65 -4.95
C ARG A 61 3.36 2.83 -5.66
N ALA A 62 4.14 3.69 -6.30
CA ALA A 62 3.60 4.80 -7.08
C ALA A 62 2.71 4.27 -8.21
N SER A 63 3.14 3.20 -8.87
CA SER A 63 2.37 2.58 -9.96
C SER A 63 1.09 1.93 -9.45
N ILE A 64 1.14 1.24 -8.31
CA ILE A 64 -0.03 0.64 -7.67
C ILE A 64 -1.05 1.72 -7.28
N MET A 65 -0.60 2.82 -6.68
CA MET A 65 -1.48 3.86 -6.16
C MET A 65 -2.06 4.75 -7.25
N THR A 66 -1.33 5.03 -8.32
CA THR A 66 -1.74 6.00 -9.36
C THR A 66 -2.22 5.36 -10.66
N GLY A 67 -1.93 4.08 -10.89
CA GLY A 67 -2.14 3.42 -12.18
C GLY A 67 -1.17 3.86 -13.28
N LEU A 68 -0.17 4.69 -12.96
CA LEU A 68 0.80 5.22 -13.91
C LEU A 68 2.14 4.49 -13.85
N TYR A 69 2.89 4.47 -14.94
CA TYR A 69 4.27 3.99 -14.91
C TYR A 69 5.18 4.94 -14.13
N PRO A 70 6.29 4.46 -13.53
CA PRO A 70 7.20 5.28 -12.72
C PRO A 70 7.77 6.52 -13.42
N TYR A 71 7.94 6.47 -14.75
CA TYR A 71 8.41 7.63 -15.51
C TYR A 71 7.37 8.76 -15.55
N ALA A 72 6.07 8.42 -15.58
CA ALA A 72 4.98 9.39 -15.65
C ALA A 72 4.73 10.04 -14.28
N THR A 73 5.07 9.34 -13.19
CA THR A 73 5.02 9.91 -11.83
C THR A 73 6.31 10.63 -11.43
N GLY A 74 7.41 10.42 -12.15
CA GLY A 74 8.75 10.90 -11.79
C GLY A 74 9.45 10.09 -10.70
N LEU A 75 8.81 9.02 -10.19
CA LEU A 75 9.29 8.21 -9.08
C LEU A 75 10.08 7.00 -9.59
N GLN A 76 11.26 7.22 -10.16
CA GLN A 76 12.09 6.16 -10.76
C GLN A 76 13.10 5.51 -9.78
N ARG A 77 13.19 5.98 -8.54
CA ARG A 77 14.03 5.42 -7.47
C ARG A 77 13.39 5.69 -6.11
N ASN A 78 13.87 5.01 -5.08
CA ASN A 78 13.41 5.24 -3.70
C ASN A 78 13.72 6.67 -3.22
N ASN A 79 12.95 7.11 -2.23
CA ASN A 79 13.09 8.39 -1.54
C ASN A 79 12.76 9.61 -2.41
N ILE A 80 11.91 9.44 -3.42
CA ILE A 80 11.27 10.54 -4.14
C ILE A 80 9.81 10.59 -3.67
N PRO A 81 9.37 11.67 -3.01
CA PRO A 81 7.97 11.82 -2.62
C PRO A 81 7.05 11.88 -3.84
N LEU A 82 5.87 11.29 -3.75
CA LEU A 82 4.82 11.44 -4.74
C LEU A 82 4.29 12.88 -4.71
N SER A 83 4.11 13.50 -5.87
CA SER A 83 3.50 14.82 -5.95
C SER A 83 2.05 14.76 -5.49
N ARG A 84 1.61 15.74 -4.71
CA ARG A 84 0.20 15.89 -4.30
C ARG A 84 -0.73 16.18 -5.49
N ASP A 85 -0.19 16.60 -6.63
CA ASP A 85 -0.95 16.87 -7.85
C ASP A 85 -1.27 15.60 -8.66
N ILE A 86 -0.68 14.45 -8.29
CA ILE A 86 -0.94 13.17 -8.96
C ILE A 86 -1.96 12.40 -8.13
N PRO A 87 -3.21 12.22 -8.62
CA PRO A 87 -4.23 11.50 -7.89
C PRO A 87 -3.85 10.02 -7.70
N THR A 88 -4.25 9.47 -6.55
CA THR A 88 -4.15 8.04 -6.25
C THR A 88 -5.53 7.40 -6.20
N ILE A 89 -5.58 6.08 -6.05
CA ILE A 89 -6.80 5.33 -5.78
C ILE A 89 -7.57 5.88 -4.55
N GLY A 90 -6.87 6.44 -3.56
CA GLY A 90 -7.49 7.04 -2.40
C GLY A 90 -8.23 8.34 -2.72
N ASP A 91 -7.74 9.11 -3.71
CA ASP A 91 -8.41 10.31 -4.21
C ASP A 91 -9.57 9.99 -5.18
N MET A 92 -9.53 8.81 -5.80
CA MET A 92 -10.49 8.40 -6.84
C MET A 92 -11.68 7.58 -6.30
N ILE A 93 -11.59 7.05 -5.09
CA ILE A 93 -12.68 6.28 -4.50
C ILE A 93 -13.84 7.23 -4.15
N SER A 94 -15.07 6.75 -4.30
CA SER A 94 -16.27 7.55 -4.00
C SER A 94 -16.33 7.92 -2.51
N ASP A 95 -16.75 9.15 -2.19
CA ASP A 95 -16.97 9.67 -0.83
C ASP A 95 -17.98 8.85 0.02
N GLU A 96 -18.68 7.88 -0.58
CA GLU A 96 -19.50 6.92 0.15
C GLU A 96 -18.68 5.83 0.86
N TYR A 97 -17.39 5.72 0.52
CA TYR A 97 -16.46 4.83 1.18
C TYR A 97 -15.68 5.57 2.27
N TYR A 98 -15.54 4.93 3.42
CA TYR A 98 -14.53 5.30 4.41
C TYR A 98 -13.19 4.67 4.02
N ASN A 99 -12.20 5.50 3.72
CA ASN A 99 -10.91 5.07 3.18
C ASN A 99 -9.81 5.09 4.25
N ALA A 100 -9.07 3.99 4.39
CA ALA A 100 -8.02 3.85 5.41
C ALA A 100 -6.72 3.29 4.81
N HIS A 101 -5.61 3.97 5.08
CA HIS A 101 -4.28 3.45 4.85
C HIS A 101 -3.67 2.97 6.17
N MET A 102 -3.13 1.74 6.18
CA MET A 102 -2.43 1.19 7.33
C MET A 102 -1.19 0.42 6.84
N GLY A 103 -0.03 0.73 7.40
CA GLY A 103 1.23 0.07 7.06
C GLY A 103 2.24 0.99 6.37
N LYS A 104 3.02 0.42 5.45
CA LYS A 104 4.11 1.15 4.78
C LYS A 104 3.57 1.95 3.61
N TRP A 105 3.81 3.27 3.60
CA TRP A 105 3.47 4.15 2.49
C TRP A 105 4.64 4.30 1.51
N HIS A 106 5.80 4.79 1.96
CA HIS A 106 7.04 4.90 1.15
C HIS A 106 6.87 5.70 -0.16
N LEU A 107 5.92 6.63 -0.16
CA LEU A 107 5.73 7.65 -1.19
C LEU A 107 5.92 9.06 -0.61
N GLY A 108 6.56 9.16 0.56
CA GLY A 108 6.93 10.39 1.22
C GLY A 108 5.85 10.91 2.16
N ASP A 109 6.30 11.73 3.12
CA ASP A 109 5.47 12.38 4.13
C ASP A 109 4.54 11.40 4.91
N ASP A 110 5.06 10.21 5.22
CA ASP A 110 4.36 9.14 5.95
C ASP A 110 3.78 9.59 7.33
N MET A 111 4.14 10.78 7.81
CA MET A 111 3.70 11.36 9.09
C MET A 111 2.26 11.88 9.05
N THR A 112 1.77 12.24 7.87
CA THR A 112 0.47 12.89 7.71
C THR A 112 -0.38 12.13 6.71
N ALA A 113 -1.70 12.14 6.94
CA ALA A 113 -2.67 11.62 5.98
C ALA A 113 -2.56 12.40 4.67
N GLN A 114 -2.56 11.68 3.55
CA GLN A 114 -2.43 12.25 2.22
C GLN A 114 -3.40 11.54 1.27
N HIS A 115 -3.61 12.09 0.08
CA HIS A 115 -4.21 11.38 -1.05
C HIS A 115 -5.58 10.72 -0.77
N GLY A 116 -6.49 11.46 -0.12
CA GLY A 116 -7.88 11.03 0.08
C GLY A 116 -8.11 9.92 1.11
N PHE A 117 -7.12 9.58 1.95
CA PHE A 117 -7.31 8.62 3.04
C PHE A 117 -7.85 9.32 4.30
N ASP A 118 -9.04 8.91 4.78
CA ASP A 118 -9.66 9.40 6.01
C ASP A 118 -8.89 8.96 7.26
N LYS A 119 -8.40 7.72 7.25
CA LYS A 119 -7.58 7.15 8.32
C LYS A 119 -6.18 6.84 7.82
N TRP A 120 -5.18 7.18 8.64
CA TRP A 120 -3.77 7.02 8.30
C TRP A 120 -2.97 6.44 9.47
N GLU A 121 -2.56 5.18 9.34
CA GLU A 121 -1.74 4.46 10.32
C GLU A 121 -0.45 3.99 9.64
N ALA A 122 0.39 4.95 9.25
CA ALA A 122 1.67 4.63 8.62
C ALA A 122 2.72 4.15 9.64
N VAL A 123 3.69 3.37 9.17
CA VAL A 123 4.70 2.70 10.02
C VAL A 123 6.15 3.10 9.71
N GLU A 124 6.40 3.95 8.70
CA GLU A 124 7.75 4.23 8.21
C GLU A 124 8.34 5.54 8.75
N ASP A 125 9.28 5.45 9.69
CA ASP A 125 10.00 6.63 10.24
C ASP A 125 11.39 6.86 9.68
N PHE A 126 12.02 5.82 9.14
CA PHE A 126 13.47 5.85 8.86
C PHE A 126 13.84 6.73 7.67
N GLN A 127 12.89 7.04 6.77
CA GLN A 127 13.12 7.96 5.65
C GLN A 127 12.66 9.39 5.93
N ARG A 128 12.05 9.69 7.08
CA ARG A 128 11.39 10.98 7.37
C ARG A 128 12.25 12.19 7.02
N VAL A 129 13.54 12.18 7.39
CA VAL A 129 14.46 13.31 7.15
C VAL A 129 14.62 13.62 5.66
N ARG A 130 14.54 12.60 4.81
CA ARG A 130 14.73 12.69 3.35
C ARG A 130 13.43 12.92 2.60
N THR A 131 12.31 12.43 3.11
CA THR A 131 11.06 12.29 2.35
C THR A 131 9.88 13.06 2.91
N THR A 132 9.99 13.71 4.08
CA THR A 132 8.97 14.63 4.59
C THR A 132 9.42 16.10 4.57
N ARG A 133 8.45 17.00 4.74
CA ARG A 133 8.67 18.43 4.90
C ARG A 133 9.40 18.73 6.21
N LYS A 134 10.11 19.86 6.27
CA LYS A 134 11.01 20.17 7.40
C LYS A 134 10.28 20.21 8.74
N GLU A 135 9.06 20.75 8.74
CA GLU A 135 8.17 20.88 9.89
C GLU A 135 7.74 19.52 10.48
N TYR A 136 7.74 18.45 9.70
CA TYR A 136 7.30 17.12 10.12
C TYR A 136 8.46 16.17 10.46
N ARG A 137 9.73 16.62 10.35
CA ARG A 137 10.91 15.75 10.59
C ARG A 137 11.05 15.26 12.03
N TYR A 138 10.40 15.93 12.97
CA TYR A 138 10.40 15.59 14.39
C TYR A 138 9.14 14.85 14.82
N GLN A 139 8.19 14.64 13.91
CA GLN A 139 7.04 13.79 14.16
C GLN A 139 7.44 12.33 13.96
N GLU A 140 6.82 11.45 14.74
CA GLU A 140 6.93 9.99 14.62
C GLU A 140 5.68 9.43 13.93
N ALA A 141 5.83 8.33 13.20
CA ALA A 141 4.75 7.73 12.43
C ALA A 141 3.64 7.31 13.40
N PRO A 142 2.36 7.39 13.00
CA PRO A 142 1.24 7.11 13.91
C PRO A 142 1.36 5.78 14.66
N TYR A 143 1.96 4.77 14.01
CA TYR A 143 2.18 3.47 14.63
C TYR A 143 3.10 3.51 15.86
N ASN A 144 4.11 4.39 15.92
CA ASN A 144 4.94 4.51 17.12
C ASN A 144 4.17 5.09 18.30
N GLN A 145 3.28 6.05 18.05
CA GLN A 145 2.39 6.56 19.09
C GLN A 145 1.48 5.44 19.59
N TRP A 146 0.91 4.65 18.66
CA TRP A 146 0.10 3.49 19.01
C TRP A 146 0.87 2.49 19.89
N LEU A 147 2.14 2.18 19.60
CA LEU A 147 2.97 1.30 20.43
C LEU A 147 3.15 1.84 21.85
N ARG A 148 3.44 3.14 22.00
CA ARG A 148 3.58 3.79 23.32
C ARG A 148 2.29 3.75 24.12
N ASP A 149 1.16 3.95 23.46
CA ASP A 149 -0.16 3.93 24.10
C ASP A 149 -0.58 2.52 24.56
N HIS A 150 0.10 1.47 24.08
CA HIS A 150 -0.19 0.07 24.38
C HIS A 150 0.94 -0.67 25.12
N ASP A 151 1.94 0.06 25.64
CA ASP A 151 3.06 -0.48 26.41
C ASP A 151 3.82 -1.62 25.71
N VAL A 152 4.05 -1.50 24.38
CA VAL A 152 4.78 -2.50 23.55
C VAL A 152 6.15 -1.99 23.11
#